data_AF-A0A7X2SX40-F1
#
_entry.id   AF-A0A7X2SX40-F1
#
_cell.length_a   1.000
_cell.length_b   1.000
_cell.length_c   1.000
_cell.angle_alpha   90.00
_cell.angle_beta   90.00
_cell.angle_gamma   90.00
#
_symmetry.space_group_name_H-M   'P 1'
#
loop_
_entity.id
_entity.type
_entity.pdbx_description
1 polymer ?
#
loop_
_entity_poly.entity_id
_entity_poly.type
_entity_poly.pdbx_seq_one_letter_code
_entity_poly.pdbx_strand_id
1 'polypeptide(L)'
;MPVSDASSLFPADFLSLIRQSLPDEASLAQFIAYSQQPLRRSIRVNTLKISVADFLSQTAGYDWQLTPVPWCEEGFWISREDE
;
A
#
# COMPACT_ATOMS: atom_id res chain seq x y z
N MET A 1 -1.51 23.53 -0.47
CA MET A 1 -0.15 22.93 -0.50
C MET A 1 0.36 23.06 -1.92
N PRO A 2 1.59 23.54 -2.17
CA PRO A 2 2.12 23.60 -3.52
C PRO A 2 2.34 22.17 -3.99
N VAL A 3 1.79 21.84 -5.16
CA VAL A 3 2.00 20.53 -5.79
C VAL A 3 3.47 20.52 -6.20
N SER A 4 4.31 19.83 -5.43
CA SER A 4 5.70 19.57 -5.82
C SER A 4 5.70 19.01 -7.23
N ASP A 5 6.56 19.54 -8.09
CA ASP A 5 6.69 19.11 -9.48
C ASP A 5 6.97 17.59 -9.48
N ALA A 6 5.95 16.79 -9.81
CA ALA A 6 5.95 15.34 -9.65
C ALA A 6 7.07 14.65 -10.43
N SER A 7 7.57 15.34 -11.47
CA SER A 7 8.71 14.95 -12.28
C SER A 7 10.06 15.04 -11.53
N SER A 8 10.15 15.81 -10.44
CA SER A 8 11.38 16.05 -9.69
C SER A 8 11.77 14.93 -8.72
N LEU A 9 10.84 14.00 -8.43
CA LEU A 9 11.07 12.88 -7.50
C LEU A 9 11.65 11.64 -8.17
N PHE A 10 11.68 11.61 -9.52
CA PHE A 10 12.17 10.47 -10.30
C PHE A 10 13.27 10.92 -11.27
N PRO A 11 14.34 10.13 -11.45
CA PRO A 11 15.33 10.38 -12.50
C PRO A 11 14.70 10.38 -13.90
N ALA A 12 15.18 11.25 -14.80
CA ALA A 12 14.63 11.38 -16.16
C ALA A 12 14.71 10.08 -16.98
N ASP A 13 15.81 9.33 -16.83
CA ASP A 13 16.01 8.04 -17.52
C ASP A 13 15.00 7.00 -17.02
N PHE A 14 14.66 7.02 -15.72
CA PHE A 14 13.65 6.15 -15.16
C PHE A 14 12.27 6.46 -15.75
N LEU A 15 11.87 7.73 -15.80
CA LEU A 15 10.60 8.12 -16.41
C LEU A 15 10.53 7.75 -17.90
N SER A 16 11.64 7.86 -18.62
CA SER A 16 11.75 7.45 -20.02
C SER A 16 11.53 5.95 -20.20
N LEU A 17 12.12 5.13 -19.32
CA LEU A 17 11.94 3.68 -19.32
C LEU A 17 10.49 3.28 -19.00
N ILE A 18 9.90 3.88 -17.95
CA ILE A 18 8.52 3.58 -17.54
C ILE A 18 7.54 3.99 -18.65
N ARG A 19 7.75 5.15 -19.29
CA ARG A 19 6.92 5.58 -20.43
C ARG A 19 6.93 4.57 -21.58
N GLN A 20 8.07 3.96 -21.88
CA GLN A 20 8.18 2.93 -22.93
C GLN A 20 7.56 1.59 -22.52
N SER A 21 7.44 1.34 -21.23
CA SER A 21 6.93 0.07 -20.68
C SER A 21 5.42 0.07 -20.46
N LEU A 22 4.82 1.27 -20.39
CA LEU A 22 3.39 1.46 -20.18
C LEU A 22 2.66 1.68 -21.52
N PRO A 23 1.35 1.37 -21.59
CA PRO A 23 0.60 1.42 -22.85
C PRO A 23 0.33 2.85 -23.35
N ASP A 24 0.25 3.83 -22.46
CA ASP A 24 -0.12 5.21 -22.80
C ASP A 24 0.31 6.23 -21.72
N GLU A 25 0.20 7.53 -22.04
CA GLU A 25 0.61 8.61 -21.14
C GLU A 25 -0.33 8.77 -19.91
N ALA A 26 -1.60 8.36 -20.01
CA ALA A 26 -2.50 8.37 -18.85
C ALA A 26 -2.09 7.29 -17.83
N SER A 27 -1.64 6.13 -18.29
CA SER A 27 -1.03 5.10 -17.44
C SER A 27 0.22 5.62 -16.72
N LEU A 28 1.07 6.40 -17.41
CA LEU A 28 2.24 7.04 -16.78
C LEU A 28 1.83 8.07 -15.72
N ALA A 29 0.84 8.92 -16.02
CA ALA A 29 0.32 9.88 -15.06
C ALA A 29 -0.26 9.20 -13.82
N GLN A 30 -1.02 8.11 -14.00
CA GLN A 30 -1.54 7.30 -12.89
C GLN A 30 -0.42 6.67 -12.08
N PHE A 31 0.60 6.10 -12.72
CA PHE A 31 1.76 5.52 -12.04
C PHE A 31 2.44 6.56 -11.12
N ILE A 32 2.71 7.76 -11.63
CA ILE A 32 3.32 8.84 -10.85
C ILE A 32 2.41 9.24 -9.69
N ALA A 33 1.11 9.40 -9.94
CA ALA A 33 0.13 9.77 -8.92
C ALA A 33 0.07 8.74 -7.79
N TYR A 34 0.00 7.45 -8.09
CA TYR A 34 -0.03 6.38 -7.08
C TYR A 34 1.30 6.23 -6.34
N SER A 35 2.43 6.45 -7.00
CA SER A 35 3.76 6.37 -6.36
C SER A 35 3.99 7.44 -5.29
N GLN A 36 3.18 8.50 -5.31
CA GLN A 36 3.22 9.59 -4.32
C GLN A 36 2.23 9.40 -3.17
N GLN A 37 1.35 8.41 -3.26
CA GLN A 37 0.40 8.12 -2.19
C GLN A 37 1.09 7.37 -1.05
N PRO A 38 0.70 7.62 0.21
CA PRO A 38 1.18 6.83 1.33
C PRO A 38 0.77 5.36 1.14
N LEU A 39 1.65 4.44 1.52
CA LEU A 39 1.33 3.02 1.49
C LEU A 39 0.18 2.72 2.45
N ARG A 40 -0.77 1.91 1.98
CA ARG A 40 -1.82 1.38 2.85
C ARG A 40 -1.19 0.55 3.95
N ARG A 41 -1.50 0.89 5.21
CA ARG A 41 -0.99 0.17 6.38
C ARG A 41 -1.42 -1.30 6.30
N SER A 42 -0.47 -2.20 6.56
CA SER A 42 -0.69 -3.64 6.55
C SER A 42 0.11 -4.33 7.64
N ILE A 43 -0.36 -5.50 8.03
CA ILE A 43 0.29 -6.39 9.00
C ILE A 43 0.30 -7.81 8.45
N ARG A 44 1.40 -8.53 8.67
CA ARG A 44 1.47 -9.98 8.46
C ARG A 44 1.63 -10.65 9.82
N VAL A 45 0.70 -11.52 10.17
CA VAL A 45 0.76 -12.30 11.41
C VAL A 45 2.01 -13.18 11.39
N ASN A 46 2.77 -13.16 12.49
CA ASN A 46 3.93 -14.02 12.64
C ASN A 46 3.49 -15.40 13.18
N THR A 47 3.26 -16.34 12.28
CA THR A 47 2.77 -17.70 12.60
C THR A 47 3.73 -18.55 13.40
N LEU A 48 5.00 -18.13 13.54
CA LEU A 48 5.94 -18.75 14.49
C LEU A 48 5.62 -18.43 15.97
N LYS A 49 4.79 -17.40 16.21
CA LYS A 49 4.45 -16.91 17.56
C LYS A 49 2.97 -17.04 17.90
N ILE A 50 2.07 -16.92 16.92
CA ILE A 50 0.63 -16.91 17.15
C ILE A 50 -0.10 -17.36 15.87
N SER A 51 -1.20 -18.10 16.01
CA SER A 51 -2.05 -18.43 14.86
C SER A 51 -2.83 -17.19 14.38
N VAL A 52 -3.30 -17.21 13.13
CA VAL A 52 -4.16 -16.13 12.60
C VAL A 52 -5.46 -16.02 13.39
N ALA A 53 -6.07 -17.16 13.77
CA ALA A 53 -7.31 -17.20 14.53
C ALA A 53 -7.16 -16.59 15.93
N ASP A 54 -6.06 -16.91 16.62
CA ASP A 54 -5.79 -16.36 17.95
C ASP A 54 -5.47 -14.86 17.87
N PHE A 55 -4.76 -14.42 16.83
CA PHE A 55 -4.49 -13.00 16.59
C PHE A 55 -5.79 -12.20 16.36
N LEU A 56 -6.69 -12.71 15.51
CA LEU A 56 -7.99 -12.07 15.27
C LEU A 56 -8.83 -12.02 16.55
N SER A 57 -8.80 -13.08 17.36
CA SER A 57 -9.51 -13.11 18.65
C SER A 57 -8.97 -12.09 19.64
N GLN A 58 -7.64 -11.93 19.73
CA GLN A 58 -7.02 -10.92 20.60
C GLN A 58 -7.27 -9.49 20.13
N THR A 59 -7.35 -9.29 18.80
CA THR A 59 -7.51 -7.95 18.23
C THR A 59 -8.95 -7.49 18.06
N ALA A 60 -9.92 -8.39 18.25
CA ALA A 60 -11.35 -8.08 18.17
C ALA A 60 -11.83 -7.01 19.16
N GLY A 61 -11.10 -6.79 20.25
CA GLY A 61 -11.39 -5.74 21.24
C GLY A 61 -10.73 -4.39 20.94
N TYR A 62 -9.91 -4.29 19.90
CA TYR A 62 -9.39 -3.00 19.43
C TYR A 62 -10.30 -2.44 18.34
N ASP A 63 -10.37 -1.11 18.23
CA ASP A 63 -11.07 -0.41 17.15
C ASP A 63 -10.30 -0.49 15.81
N TRP A 64 -9.83 -1.69 15.46
CA TRP A 64 -9.09 -1.97 14.24
C TRP A 64 -10.00 -2.65 13.23
N GLN A 65 -10.05 -2.10 12.03
CA GLN A 65 -10.69 -2.75 10.90
C GLN A 65 -9.62 -3.53 10.13
N LEU A 66 -9.67 -4.86 10.25
CA LEU A 66 -8.76 -5.77 9.57
C LEU A 66 -9.44 -6.34 8.31
N THR A 67 -8.90 -6.02 7.14
CA THR A 67 -9.36 -6.57 5.86
C THR A 67 -8.34 -7.58 5.33
N PRO A 68 -8.71 -8.83 5.00
CA PRO A 68 -7.77 -9.82 4.51
C PRO A 68 -7.17 -9.43 3.16
N VAL A 69 -5.86 -9.68 2.99
CA VAL A 69 -5.16 -9.48 1.72
C VAL A 69 -5.38 -10.74 0.85
N PRO A 70 -5.90 -10.62 -0.39
CA PRO A 70 -6.34 -11.77 -1.18
C PRO A 70 -5.25 -12.81 -1.51
N TRP A 71 -3.98 -12.41 -1.51
CA TRP A 71 -2.85 -13.25 -1.87
C TRP A 71 -1.92 -13.58 -0.69
N CYS A 72 -2.32 -13.26 0.53
CA CYS A 72 -1.55 -13.57 1.74
C CYS A 72 -2.50 -13.92 2.89
N GLU A 73 -2.58 -15.21 3.24
CA GLU A 73 -3.54 -15.72 4.24
C GLU A 73 -3.28 -15.14 5.64
N GLU A 74 -2.02 -14.84 5.95
CA GLU A 74 -1.62 -14.20 7.22
C GLU A 74 -1.60 -12.67 7.14
N GLY A 75 -1.99 -12.09 6.00
CA GLY A 75 -1.89 -10.67 5.69
C GLY A 75 -3.20 -9.93 5.83
N PHE A 76 -3.16 -8.77 6.49
CA PHE A 76 -4.32 -7.90 6.67
C PHE A 76 -3.96 -6.45 6.39
N TRP A 77 -4.84 -5.73 5.68
CA TRP A 77 -4.86 -4.28 5.72
C TRP A 77 -5.52 -3.82 7.01
N ILE A 78 -4.96 -2.78 7.63
CA ILE A 78 -5.44 -2.23 8.90
C ILE A 78 -5.89 -0.79 8.71
N SER A 79 -7.12 -0.48 9.13
CA SER A 79 -7.64 0.89 9.29
C SER A 79 -8.01 1.13 10.75
N ARG A 80 -7.84 2.37 11.24
CA ARG A 80 -8.17 2.78 12.62
C ARG A 80 -9.00 4.07 12.55
N GLU A 81 -9.90 4.29 13.51
CA GLU A 81 -10.77 5.47 13.55
C GLU A 81 -10.03 6.77 13.91
N ASP A 82 -8.88 6.68 14.60
CA ASP A 82 -8.06 7.84 15.00
C ASP A 82 -7.21 8.45 13.85
N GLU A 83 -7.58 8.21 12.59
CA GLU A 83 -6.97 8.81 11.38
C GLU A 83 -7.95 9.72 10.62
#